data_AF-A0A158KSU1-F1
#
_entry.id   AF-A0A158KSU1-F1
#
_cell.length_a   1.000
_cell.length_b   1.000
_cell.length_c   1.000
_cell.angle_alpha   90.00
_cell.angle_beta   90.00
_cell.angle_gamma   90.00
#
_symmetry.space_group_name_H-M   'P 1'
#
loop_
_entity.id
_entity.type
_entity.pdbx_description
1 polymer ?
#
loop_
_entity_poly.entity_id
_entity_poly.type
_entity_poly.pdbx_seq_one_letter_code
_entity_poly.pdbx_strand_id
1 'polypeptide(L)'
;MPYNRSMYTIIETAVFQRYAGEIWQEPEREAFIVWLANNPLAGAVIPGTGGLRKVRWTTPGKGKRGGSRVIYYNVLDDGEI
;
A
#
# COMPACT_ATOMS: atom_id res chain seq x y z
N MET A 1 13.29 25.03 -0.91
CA MET A 1 12.17 24.57 -0.05
C MET A 1 12.22 23.06 -0.02
N PRO A 2 12.60 22.39 1.08
CA PRO A 2 12.53 20.94 1.12
C PRO A 2 11.06 20.55 1.02
N TYR A 3 10.67 19.88 -0.06
CA TYR A 3 9.32 19.35 -0.22
C TYR A 3 9.17 18.25 0.83
N ASN A 4 8.52 18.55 1.95
CA ASN A 4 8.16 17.53 2.92
C ASN A 4 7.08 16.66 2.26
N ARG A 5 7.50 15.61 1.52
CA ARG A 5 6.61 14.64 0.86
C ARG A 5 5.95 13.79 1.94
N SER A 6 4.94 14.37 2.59
CA SER A 6 4.09 13.66 3.55
C SER A 6 3.14 12.69 2.85
N MET A 7 3.02 12.76 1.51
CA MET A 7 2.10 11.95 0.71
C MET A 7 2.76 11.50 -0.59
N TYR A 8 2.63 10.21 -0.93
CA TYR A 8 3.03 9.66 -2.23
C TYR A 8 1.84 9.36 -3.13
N THR A 9 2.05 9.51 -4.44
CA THR A 9 1.14 8.97 -5.45
C THR A 9 1.25 7.45 -5.48
N ILE A 10 0.11 6.77 -5.46
CA ILE A 10 0.04 5.31 -5.58
C ILE A 10 -0.14 4.93 -7.04
N ILE A 11 0.71 4.01 -7.52
CA ILE A 11 0.57 3.36 -8.82
C ILE A 11 0.18 1.91 -8.55
N GLU A 12 -0.92 1.48 -9.15
CA GLU A 12 -1.42 0.12 -8.99
C GLU A 12 -0.98 -0.75 -10.17
N THR A 13 -0.52 -1.97 -9.87
CA THR A 13 -0.26 -2.96 -10.91
C THR A 13 -1.56 -3.65 -11.32
N ALA A 14 -1.64 -4.15 -12.56
CA ALA A 14 -2.79 -4.92 -13.02
C ALA A 14 -3.05 -6.16 -12.12
N VAL A 15 -1.99 -6.77 -11.61
CA VAL A 15 -2.08 -7.91 -10.68
C VAL A 15 -2.72 -7.49 -9.35
N PHE A 16 -2.32 -6.34 -8.81
CA PHE A 16 -2.94 -5.79 -7.61
C PHE A 16 -4.43 -5.49 -7.82
N GLN A 17 -4.78 -4.81 -8.92
CA GLN A 17 -6.17 -4.46 -9.21
C GLN A 17 -7.07 -5.69 -9.31
N ARG A 18 -6.60 -6.75 -10.01
CA ARG A 18 -7.34 -8.01 -10.13
C ARG A 18 -7.65 -8.62 -8.77
N TYR A 19 -6.63 -8.80 -7.92
CA TYR A 19 -6.84 -9.42 -6.60
C TYR A 19 -7.54 -8.50 -5.60
N ALA A 20 -7.33 -7.19 -5.69
CA ALA A 20 -8.04 -6.22 -4.87
C ALA A 20 -9.55 -6.28 -5.15
N GLY A 21 -9.96 -6.39 -6.42
CA GLY A 21 -11.39 -6.50 -6.79
C GLY A 21 -12.08 -7.78 -6.30
N GLU A 22 -11.33 -8.86 -6.03
CA GLU A 22 -11.88 -10.08 -5.44
C GLU A 22 -12.12 -9.97 -3.92
N ILE A 23 -11.44 -9.03 -3.26
CA ILE A 23 -11.39 -8.93 -1.79
C ILE A 23 -12.12 -7.68 -1.28
N TRP A 24 -12.01 -6.58 -2.02
CA TRP A 24 -12.46 -5.24 -1.63
C TRP A 24 -13.44 -4.66 -2.62
N GLN A 25 -14.44 -3.97 -2.07
CA GLN A 25 -15.25 -3.04 -2.85
C GLN A 25 -14.48 -1.73 -3.08
N GLU A 26 -14.90 -0.95 -4.07
CA GLU A 26 -14.22 0.29 -4.46
C GLU A 26 -13.94 1.25 -3.30
N PRO A 27 -14.89 1.54 -2.37
CA PRO A 27 -14.62 2.41 -1.23
C PRO A 27 -13.60 1.82 -0.23
N GLU A 28 -13.55 0.48 -0.10
CA GLU A 28 -12.59 -0.19 0.80
C GLU A 28 -11.17 -0.11 0.22
N ARG A 29 -11.04 -0.28 -1.10
CA ARG A 29 -9.78 -0.12 -1.84
C ARG A 29 -9.31 1.33 -1.80
N GLU A 30 -10.20 2.29 -2.04
CA GLU A 30 -9.87 3.72 -2.00
C GLU A 30 -9.38 4.14 -0.61
N ALA A 31 -10.06 3.70 0.46
CA ALA A 31 -9.62 3.95 1.83
C ALA A 31 -8.21 3.42 2.10
N PHE A 32 -7.89 2.22 1.59
CA PHE A 32 -6.53 1.67 1.69
C PHE A 32 -5.51 2.52 0.91
N ILE A 33 -5.83 2.93 -0.32
CA ILE A 33 -4.93 3.73 -1.18
C ILE A 33 -4.64 5.09 -0.52
N VAL A 34 -5.67 5.81 -0.07
CA VAL A 34 -5.53 7.10 0.60
C VAL A 34 -4.71 6.95 1.88
N TRP A 35 -4.96 5.90 2.66
CA TRP A 35 -4.18 5.63 3.85
C TRP A 35 -2.71 5.34 3.53
N LEU A 36 -2.43 4.50 2.52
CA LEU A 36 -1.07 4.14 2.15
C LEU A 36 -0.29 5.33 1.60
N ALA A 37 -0.95 6.17 0.78
CA ALA A 37 -0.37 7.41 0.26
C ALA A 37 0.17 8.31 1.39
N ASN A 38 -0.56 8.42 2.50
CA ASN A 38 -0.17 9.21 3.67
C ASN A 38 0.75 8.47 4.65
N ASN A 39 0.88 7.15 4.52
CA ASN A 39 1.66 6.30 5.43
C ASN A 39 2.63 5.38 4.66
N PRO A 40 3.51 5.93 3.82
CA PRO A 40 4.33 5.15 2.90
C PRO A 40 5.36 4.25 3.59
N LEU A 41 5.64 4.47 4.87
CA LEU A 41 6.57 3.66 5.66
C LEU A 41 5.88 2.67 6.60
N ALA A 42 4.54 2.58 6.57
CA ALA A 42 3.79 1.72 7.50
C ALA A 42 4.01 0.22 7.26
N GLY A 43 4.42 -0.18 6.06
CA GLY A 43 4.84 -1.54 5.77
C GLY A 43 6.25 -1.82 6.27
N ALA A 44 6.42 -2.96 6.95
CA ALA A 44 7.72 -3.47 7.32
C ALA A 44 8.49 -3.91 6.06
N VAL A 45 9.77 -3.54 5.98
CA VAL A 45 10.66 -3.97 4.89
C VAL A 45 10.81 -5.49 4.94
N ILE A 46 10.69 -6.14 3.78
CA ILE A 46 10.93 -7.57 3.62
C ILE A 46 12.44 -7.74 3.35
N PRO A 47 13.19 -8.44 4.22
CA PRO A 47 14.62 -8.63 3.99
C PRO A 47 14.89 -9.41 2.69
N GLY A 48 15.94 -9.01 1.97
CA GLY A 48 16.39 -9.70 0.75
C GLY A 48 15.58 -9.39 -0.52
N THR A 49 14.63 -8.46 -0.49
CA THR A 49 13.80 -8.11 -1.66
C THR A 49 14.13 -6.75 -2.27
N GLY A 50 15.21 -6.10 -1.86
CA GLY A 50 15.59 -4.77 -2.37
C GLY A 50 14.54 -3.69 -2.11
N GLY A 51 13.97 -3.64 -0.90
CA GLY A 51 13.11 -2.53 -0.47
C GLY A 51 11.59 -2.75 -0.53
N LEU A 52 11.11 -3.93 -0.98
CA LEU A 52 9.67 -4.26 -0.84
C LEU A 52 9.22 -4.18 0.63
N ARG A 53 7.99 -3.71 0.81
CA ARG A 53 7.34 -3.52 2.11
C ARG A 53 6.05 -4.32 2.17
N LYS A 54 5.73 -4.83 3.36
CA LYS A 54 4.51 -5.59 3.63
C LYS A 54 3.69 -4.91 4.72
N VAL A 55 2.43 -4.61 4.41
CA VAL A 55 1.47 -4.05 5.37
C VAL A 55 0.28 -4.98 5.57
N ARG A 56 -0.21 -5.05 6.81
CA ARG A 56 -1.46 -5.73 7.14
C ARG A 56 -2.57 -4.68 7.19
N TRP A 57 -3.53 -4.79 6.28
CA TRP A 57 -4.69 -3.91 6.24
C TRP A 57 -5.92 -4.65 6.75
N THR A 58 -6.70 -4.01 7.63
CA THR A 58 -7.99 -4.54 8.08
C THR A 58 -9.03 -3.46 7.86
N THR A 59 -10.04 -3.76 7.05
CA THR A 59 -11.13 -2.81 6.82
C THR A 59 -11.97 -2.68 8.10
N PRO A 60 -12.21 -1.45 8.59
CA PRO A 60 -13.13 -1.23 9.71
C PRO A 60 -14.50 -1.86 9.43
N GLY A 61 -15.04 -2.62 10.39
CA GLY A 61 -16.33 -3.29 10.24
C GLY A 61 -16.29 -4.70 9.62
N LYS A 62 -15.14 -5.16 9.07
CA LYS A 62 -14.96 -6.58 8.72
C LYS A 62 -14.27 -7.35 9.87
N GLY A 63 -14.82 -8.52 10.21
CA GLY A 63 -14.25 -9.42 11.23
C GLY A 63 -12.89 -10.01 10.83
N LYS A 64 -12.36 -10.97 11.60
CA LYS A 64 -11.02 -11.59 11.42
C LYS A 64 -10.68 -12.05 9.99
N ARG A 65 -11.68 -12.35 9.14
CA ARG A 65 -11.53 -12.76 7.74
C ARG A 65 -11.33 -11.61 6.74
N GLY A 66 -11.50 -10.34 7.16
CA GLY A 66 -11.36 -9.16 6.29
C GLY A 66 -9.98 -8.53 6.27
N GLY A 67 -8.98 -9.16 6.89
CA GLY A 67 -7.61 -8.66 6.91
C GLY A 67 -6.80 -9.13 5.70
N SER A 68 -6.26 -8.20 4.92
CA SER A 68 -5.42 -8.47 3.74
C SER A 68 -3.96 -8.12 4.00
N ARG A 69 -3.05 -8.71 3.23
CA ARG A 69 -1.63 -8.33 3.21
C ARG A 69 -1.33 -7.72 1.85
N VAL A 70 -0.80 -6.51 1.85
CA VAL A 70 -0.39 -5.82 0.63
C VAL A 70 1.12 -5.69 0.63
N ILE A 71 1.72 -6.01 -0.53
CA ILE A 71 3.12 -5.77 -0.80
C ILE A 71 3.20 -4.56 -1.72
N TYR A 72 4.06 -3.60 -1.37
CA TYR A 72 4.30 -2.40 -2.14
C TYR A 72 5.76 -1.99 -2.02
N TYR A 73 6.17 -0.99 -2.80
CA TYR A 73 7.47 -0.37 -2.67
C TYR A 73 7.35 1.13 -2.92
N ASN A 74 8.30 1.89 -2.39
CA ASN A 74 8.38 3.33 -2.65
C ASN A 74 9.46 3.53 -3.71
N VAL A 75 9.20 4.42 -4.67
CA VAL A 75 10.23 4.89 -5.59
C VAL A 75 10.77 6.18 -5.01
N LEU A 76 12.07 6.22 -4.74
CA LEU A 76 12.76 7.42 -4.28
C LEU A 76 12.96 8.40 -5.44
N ASP A 77 13.32 9.65 -5.13
CA ASP A 77 13.45 10.72 -6.14
C ASP A 77 14.56 10.44 -7.18
N ASP A 78 15.47 9.52 -6.89
CA ASP A 78 16.52 9.01 -7.79
C ASP A 78 16.08 7.79 -8.62
N GLY A 79 14.86 7.29 -8.42
CA GLY A 79 14.31 6.14 -9.14
C GLY A 79 14.67 4.78 -8.53
N GLU A 80 15.35 4.75 -7.39
CA GLU A 80 15.68 3.51 -6.67
C GLU A 80 14.59 3.12 -5.66
N ILE A 81 14.61 1.85 -5.21
CA ILE A 81 13.66 1.23 -4.27
C ILE A 81 14.36 0.93 -2.93
#